data_AF-A0ABC9U9C7-F1
#
_entry.id   AF-A0ABC9U9C7-F1
#
_cell.length_a   1.000
_cell.length_b   1.000
_cell.length_c   1.000
_cell.angle_alpha   90.00
_cell.angle_beta   90.00
_cell.angle_gamma   90.00
#
_symmetry.space_group_name_H-M   'P 1'
#
loop_
_entity.id
_entity.type
_entity.pdbx_description
1 polymer ?
#
loop_
_entity_poly.entity_id
_entity_poly.type
_entity_poly.pdbx_seq_one_letter_code
_entity_poly.pdbx_strand_id
1 'polypeptide(L)'
;MNTYFYSAKHNSFFPLELKDDYINGIGWPEDAVEITEQVYSEFAGEPPEGQKRVAGKNGLPEWEDIPPPTHEEIVAQAKVEKQNFVQSGSAPA
;
A
#
# COMPACT_ATOMS: atom_id res chain seq x y z
N MET A 1 22.06 -0.86 -6.23
CA MET A 1 21.00 -1.87 -6.37
C MET A 1 20.13 -1.75 -5.14
N ASN A 2 19.02 -1.02 -5.22
CA ASN A 2 18.10 -0.94 -4.10
C ASN A 2 17.35 -2.27 -4.05
N THR A 3 17.49 -2.94 -2.92
CA THR A 3 16.78 -4.18 -2.64
C THR A 3 15.59 -3.82 -1.79
N TYR A 4 14.41 -4.21 -2.22
CA TYR A 4 13.18 -3.98 -1.48
C TYR A 4 12.68 -5.31 -0.96
N PHE A 5 11.93 -5.27 0.11
CA PHE A 5 11.30 -6.45 0.67
C PHE A 5 9.81 -6.18 0.81
N TYR A 6 9.00 -7.17 0.49
CA TYR A 6 7.55 -7.09 0.62
C TYR A 6 7.09 -8.06 1.69
N SER A 7 6.29 -7.57 2.64
CA SER A 7 5.67 -8.41 3.66
C SER A 7 4.21 -8.65 3.30
N ALA A 8 3.90 -9.91 2.98
CA ALA A 8 2.53 -10.34 2.69
C ALA A 8 1.58 -10.13 3.87
N LYS A 9 2.04 -10.39 5.10
CA LYS A 9 1.27 -10.18 6.33
C LYS A 9 0.81 -8.73 6.50
N HIS A 10 1.66 -7.77 6.14
CA HIS A 10 1.41 -6.34 6.30
C HIS A 10 0.95 -5.67 5.00
N ASN A 11 0.89 -6.40 3.88
CA ASN A 11 0.72 -5.88 2.53
C ASN A 11 1.53 -4.60 2.29
N SER A 12 2.79 -4.58 2.73
CA SER A 12 3.63 -3.38 2.79
C SER A 12 5.07 -3.64 2.34
N PHE A 13 5.69 -2.61 1.79
CA PHE A 13 7.08 -2.63 1.32
C PHE A 13 8.04 -2.07 2.37
N PHE A 14 9.21 -2.70 2.47
CA PHE A 14 10.28 -2.42 3.41
C PHE A 14 11.59 -2.33 2.62
N PRO A 15 12.15 -1.14 2.44
CA PRO A 15 13.42 -1.00 1.74
C PRO A 15 14.58 -1.53 2.61
N LEU A 16 15.52 -2.25 2.00
CA LEU A 16 16.68 -2.82 2.70
C LEU A 16 17.53 -1.75 3.37
N GLU A 17 17.59 -0.55 2.81
CA GLU A 17 18.34 0.58 3.38
C GLU A 17 17.86 0.97 4.79
N LEU A 18 16.58 0.71 5.10
CA LEU A 18 15.98 0.95 6.41
C LEU A 18 15.94 -0.32 7.27
N LYS A 19 16.51 -1.44 6.81
CA LYS A 19 16.48 -2.72 7.55
C LYS A 19 17.06 -2.59 8.94
N ASP A 20 18.21 -1.95 9.08
CA ASP A 20 18.82 -1.72 10.39
C ASP A 20 17.91 -0.89 11.31
N ASP A 21 17.25 0.15 10.79
CA ASP A 21 16.30 0.96 11.56
C ASP A 21 15.10 0.13 12.04
N TYR A 22 14.51 -0.67 11.15
CA TYR A 22 13.41 -1.56 11.51
C TYR A 22 13.83 -2.60 12.54
N ILE A 23 15.00 -3.24 12.38
CA ILE A 23 15.51 -4.22 13.36
C ILE A 23 15.70 -3.58 14.73
N ASN A 24 16.18 -2.33 14.80
CA ASN A 24 16.34 -1.60 16.05
C ASN A 24 15.02 -1.05 16.63
N GLY A 25 13.99 -0.90 15.80
CA GLY A 25 12.68 -0.39 16.18
C GLY A 25 11.62 -1.48 16.33
N ILE A 26 10.76 -1.60 15.32
CA ILE A 26 9.56 -2.47 15.32
C ILE A 26 9.84 -3.95 14.98
N GLY A 27 11.07 -4.27 14.57
CA GLY A 27 11.47 -5.57 14.05
C GLY A 27 11.32 -5.68 12.53
N TRP A 28 12.07 -6.61 11.94
CA TRP A 28 11.97 -6.95 10.53
C TRP A 28 10.99 -8.12 10.32
N PRO A 29 10.07 -8.04 9.35
CA PRO A 29 9.12 -9.12 9.12
C PRO A 29 9.82 -10.40 8.66
N GLU A 30 9.47 -11.52 9.27
CA GLU A 30 9.93 -12.86 8.87
C GLU A 30 9.32 -13.32 7.53
N ASP A 31 8.13 -12.82 7.21
CA ASP A 31 7.44 -12.98 5.91
C ASP A 31 7.92 -11.98 4.84
N ALA A 32 9.00 -11.23 5.11
CA ALA A 32 9.54 -10.26 4.16
C ALA A 32 10.26 -10.99 3.01
N VAL A 33 9.66 -10.95 1.82
CA VAL A 33 10.23 -11.54 0.60
C VAL A 33 11.02 -10.49 -0.16
N GLU A 34 12.24 -10.84 -0.57
CA GLU A 34 13.07 -9.99 -1.41
C GLU A 34 12.40 -9.76 -2.78
N ILE A 35 12.29 -8.49 -3.16
CA ILE A 35 11.78 -8.04 -4.45
C ILE A 35 12.76 -7.08 -5.11
N THR A 36 12.69 -7.03 -6.43
CA THR A 36 13.46 -6.06 -7.20
C THR A 36 12.81 -4.67 -7.12
N GLU A 37 13.61 -3.63 -7.32
CA GLU A 37 13.13 -2.25 -7.46
C GLU A 37 12.04 -2.13 -8.54
N GLN A 38 12.12 -2.92 -9.60
CA GLN A 38 11.12 -2.93 -10.67
C GLN A 38 9.75 -3.35 -10.16
N VAL A 39 9.68 -4.41 -9.34
CA VAL A 39 8.45 -4.86 -8.66
C VAL A 39 8.02 -3.81 -7.65
N TYR A 40 8.94 -3.27 -6.84
CA TYR A 40 8.57 -2.19 -5.92
C TYR A 40 7.95 -1.01 -6.64
N SER A 41 8.56 -0.50 -7.72
CA SER A 41 8.05 0.65 -8.46
C SER A 41 6.73 0.37 -9.16
N GLU A 42 6.52 -0.86 -9.65
CA GLU A 42 5.26 -1.26 -10.29
C GLU A 42 4.12 -1.33 -9.28
N PHE A 43 4.36 -1.87 -8.07
CA PHE A 43 3.32 -2.13 -7.07
C PHE A 43 3.21 -1.07 -5.96
N ALA A 44 4.21 -0.22 -5.79
CA ALA A 44 4.18 0.97 -4.93
C ALA A 44 3.75 2.23 -5.70
N GLY A 45 3.71 2.17 -7.03
CA GLY A 45 3.20 3.21 -7.91
C GLY A 45 1.66 3.24 -7.96
N GLU A 46 1.13 3.83 -9.04
CA GLU A 46 -0.32 3.94 -9.23
C GLU A 46 -0.95 2.56 -9.51
N PRO A 47 -1.99 2.18 -8.77
CA PRO A 47 -2.71 0.93 -9.02
C PRO A 47 -3.43 0.99 -10.37
N PRO A 48 -3.37 -0.07 -11.19
CA PRO A 48 -4.11 -0.13 -12.44
C PRO A 48 -5.63 -0.11 -12.19
N GLU A 49 -6.36 0.47 -13.13
CA GLU A 49 -7.81 0.69 -13.00
C GLU A 49 -8.55 -0.63 -12.78
N GLY A 50 -9.33 -0.71 -11.70
CA GLY A 50 -10.08 -1.92 -11.33
C GLY A 50 -9.27 -3.02 -10.63
N GLN A 51 -7.99 -2.79 -10.30
CA GLN A 51 -7.15 -3.75 -9.60
C GLN A 51 -6.71 -3.21 -8.23
N LYS A 52 -6.57 -4.10 -7.24
CA LYS A 52 -5.99 -3.78 -5.93
C LYS A 52 -4.72 -4.58 -5.72
N ARG A 53 -3.76 -3.99 -5.02
CA ARG A 53 -2.56 -4.71 -4.59
C ARG A 53 -2.92 -5.65 -3.44
N VAL A 54 -2.74 -6.94 -3.66
CA VAL A 54 -2.89 -7.98 -2.64
C VAL A 54 -1.57 -8.69 -2.41
N ALA A 55 -1.48 -9.36 -1.26
CA ALA A 55 -0.42 -10.32 -1.02
C ALA A 55 -0.74 -11.62 -1.74
N GLY A 56 0.00 -11.94 -2.79
CA GLY A 56 -0.08 -13.21 -3.49
C GLY A 56 0.36 -14.37 -2.59
N LYS A 57 -0.02 -15.59 -2.96
CA LYS A 57 0.29 -16.82 -2.20
C LYS A 57 1.80 -17.10 -2.08
N ASN A 58 2.59 -16.50 -2.97
CA ASN A 58 4.04 -16.60 -3.00
C ASN A 58 4.74 -15.60 -2.06
N GLY A 59 3.97 -14.81 -1.30
CA GLY A 59 4.52 -13.77 -0.44
C GLY A 59 4.97 -12.52 -1.20
N LEU A 60 4.50 -12.35 -2.44
CA LEU A 60 4.84 -11.24 -3.35
C LEU A 60 3.61 -10.36 -3.59
N PRO A 61 3.78 -9.08 -3.93
CA PRO A 61 2.64 -8.24 -4.29
C PRO A 61 2.06 -8.74 -5.63
N GLU A 62 0.75 -8.83 -5.70
CA GLU A 62 0.02 -9.23 -6.91
C GLU A 62 -1.15 -8.26 -7.13
N TRP A 63 -1.46 -7.99 -8.40
CA TRP A 63 -2.65 -7.23 -8.75
C TRP A 63 -3.81 -8.19 -8.84
N GLU A 64 -4.76 -8.07 -7.92
CA GLU A 64 -6.01 -8.82 -7.96
C GLU A 64 -7.08 -7.94 -8.61
N ASP A 65 -7.70 -8.48 -9.66
CA ASP A 65 -8.88 -7.87 -10.30
C ASP A 65 -9.99 -7.75 -9.26
N ILE A 66 -10.40 -6.51 -9.00
CA ILE A 66 -11.54 -6.25 -8.15
C ILE A 66 -12.75 -6.50 -9.04
N PRO A 67 -13.55 -7.55 -8.78
CA PRO A 67 -14.80 -7.72 -9.52
C PRO A 67 -15.57 -6.40 -9.41
N PRO A 68 -16.16 -5.90 -10.52
CA PRO A 68 -16.71 -4.57 -10.57
C PRO A 68 -17.62 -4.35 -9.36
N PRO A 69 -17.36 -3.32 -8.54
CA PRO A 69 -18.15 -3.10 -7.34
C PRO A 69 -19.61 -2.93 -7.80
N THR A 70 -20.50 -3.77 -7.28
CA THR A 70 -21.94 -3.56 -7.38
C THR A 70 -22.30 -2.29 -6.61
N HIS A 71 -22.10 -1.11 -7.20
CA HIS A 71 -22.54 0.24 -6.79
C HIS A 71 -22.28 0.73 -5.34
N GLU A 72 -22.00 -0.13 -4.35
CA GLU A 72 -22.04 0.19 -2.92
C GLU A 72 -20.65 0.45 -2.30
N GLU A 73 -19.55 -0.05 -2.89
CA GLU A 73 -18.20 0.08 -2.30
C GLU A 73 -17.36 1.27 -2.79
N ILE A 74 -17.88 2.10 -3.71
CA ILE A 74 -17.17 3.27 -4.28
C ILE A 74 -16.87 4.37 -3.21
N VAL A 75 -17.44 4.26 -2.00
CA VAL A 75 -17.41 5.34 -1.00
C VAL A 75 -16.23 5.27 -0.02
N ALA A 76 -15.51 4.14 0.08
CA ALA A 76 -14.56 3.94 1.18
C ALA A 76 -13.12 4.39 0.89
N GLN A 77 -12.61 4.21 -0.33
CA GLN A 77 -11.18 4.41 -0.62
C GLN A 77 -10.83 5.83 -1.09
N ALA A 78 -11.79 6.59 -1.63
CA ALA A 78 -11.61 7.99 -2.04
C ALA A 78 -11.85 9.02 -0.91
N LYS A 79 -11.87 8.59 0.37
CA LYS A 79 -12.18 9.48 1.51
C LYS A 79 -10.95 10.08 2.20
N VAL A 80 -9.74 9.62 1.89
CA VAL A 80 -8.52 10.15 2.54
C VAL A 80 -8.13 11.54 2.00
N GLU A 81 -8.50 11.90 0.78
CA GLU A 81 -8.10 13.20 0.20
C GLU A 81 -9.09 14.35 0.44
N LYS A 82 -10.30 14.10 0.95
CA LYS A 82 -11.31 15.16 1.17
C LYS A 82 -11.40 15.70 2.59
N GLN A 83 -10.50 15.31 3.50
CA GLN A 83 -10.57 15.77 4.89
C GLN A 83 -9.76 17.04 5.19
N ASN A 84 -9.00 17.59 4.22
CA ASN A 84 -8.08 18.69 4.48
C ASN A 84 -8.53 20.08 3.98
N PHE A 85 -9.77 20.26 3.50
CA PHE A 85 -10.22 21.56 2.96
C PHE A 85 -11.65 22.00 3.35
N VAL A 86 -12.16 21.55 4.50
CA VAL A 86 -13.43 22.05 5.06
C VAL A 86 -13.29 22.35 6.55
N GLN A 87 -12.21 23.04 6.93
CA GLN A 87 -12.13 23.72 8.22
C GLN A 87 -12.05 25.23 8.01
N SER A 88 -13.10 25.81 7.42
CA SER A 88 -13.42 27.26 7.48
C SER A 88 -14.83 27.55 6.96
N GLY A 89 -15.82 26.77 7.40
CA GLY A 89 -17.17 27.28 7.67
C GLY A 89 -17.34 27.12 9.18
N SER A 90 -17.77 28.09 9.97
CA SER A 90 -18.95 28.92 9.79
C SER A 90 -18.96 30.01 10.87
N ALA A 91 -19.63 31.13 10.61
CA ALA A 91 -20.60 31.66 11.59
C ALA A 91 -21.59 32.60 10.87
N PRO A 92 -22.88 32.23 10.79
CA PRO A 92 -23.95 33.17 10.47
C PRO A 92 -24.43 33.88 11.75
N ALA A 93 -24.60 35.20 11.69
CA ALA A 93 -25.52 35.99 12.49
C ALA A 93 -25.77 37.34 11.80
#